data_AF-A0A409X8H8-F1
#
_entry.id   AF-A0A409X8H8-F1
#
_cell.length_a   1.000
_cell.length_b   1.000
_cell.length_c   1.000
_cell.angle_alpha   90.00
_cell.angle_beta   90.00
_cell.angle_gamma   90.00
#
_symmetry.space_group_name_H-M   'P 1'
#
loop_
_entity.id
_entity.type
_entity.pdbx_description
1 polymer ?
#
loop_
_entity_poly.entity_id
_entity_poly.type
_entity_poly.pdbx_seq_one_letter_code
_entity_poly.pdbx_strand_id
1 'polypeptide(L)'
;HAKTYLHRISKWNGSYFERISLKALGLRIQLGHPPGEKCVHSETCADDDFCIIDVNGVHNVAIDFCGCGQSNQQHTVQLLRARLFPATVVSPKTAATFGCLEAFEVLSYESKCTAFEYYRTLTRLTDNTGLVTVKVKSLTFILHLWADLRLQDRYLAFIRMTHEWRHLKMLKRAGRGHDPDRPIAQTAPGECAVLCPACPQPGKNMMPGWEDEPPERRFLHALFVALDANFRLKRKKVSSDEADPGLSKGWAYVVNESLYKTHLEKYKNEKEPKSTCSRHDAVNLSNLDHGPGHAASGVGTVDCSRHDMKRPNGVGDLQKGERYCNMDYMFWSSLKGTNLKAIVISYDIACQWSINLKDRMSVIDEYFWIFHSDEIKVMYLVPKFHLPAHILFCRTVYAFNYAPGVGRTDGEAPERGWANINPLAPSTREMGPGTRRDTLDYHFGDANWQKVTRLGTALHRKLKAAAID
;
A
#
# COMPACT_ATOMS: atom_id res chain seq x y z
N HIS A 1 38.83 4.08 -4.40
CA HIS A 1 37.97 4.20 -3.20
C HIS A 1 37.29 5.56 -3.05
N ALA A 2 37.90 6.70 -3.42
CA ALA A 2 37.22 8.01 -3.34
C ALA A 2 35.89 8.08 -4.12
N LYS A 3 35.79 7.37 -5.25
CA LYS A 3 34.54 7.22 -6.05
C LYS A 3 33.68 6.02 -5.64
N THR A 4 34.17 5.18 -4.73
CA THR A 4 33.56 3.92 -4.27
C THR A 4 33.68 3.81 -2.76
N TYR A 5 33.15 4.82 -2.06
CA TYR A 5 33.34 5.02 -0.62
C TYR A 5 32.60 4.01 0.27
N LEU A 6 31.76 3.16 -0.32
CA LEU A 6 31.09 2.02 0.32
C LEU A 6 31.70 0.67 -0.07
N HIS A 7 32.89 0.68 -0.69
CA HIS A 7 33.58 -0.54 -1.05
C HIS A 7 34.15 -1.21 0.22
N ARG A 8 33.97 -2.53 0.32
CA ARG A 8 34.43 -3.34 1.43
C ARG A 8 35.81 -3.87 1.13
N ILE A 9 36.75 -3.61 2.03
CA ILE A 9 38.16 -3.93 1.83
C ILE A 9 38.71 -4.76 2.99
N SER A 10 39.83 -5.40 2.72
CA SER A 10 40.64 -6.06 3.73
C SER A 10 42.07 -5.52 3.68
N LYS A 11 42.72 -5.45 4.83
CA LYS A 11 44.13 -5.08 4.98
C LYS A 11 44.92 -6.32 5.40
N TRP A 12 46.09 -6.52 4.82
CA TRP A 12 47.03 -7.52 5.31
C TRP A 12 47.63 -7.05 6.63
N ASN A 13 47.47 -7.82 7.70
CA ASN A 13 48.00 -7.48 9.03
C ASN A 13 49.32 -8.19 9.38
N GLY A 14 49.90 -8.92 8.43
CA GLY A 14 51.10 -9.74 8.63
C GLY A 14 50.81 -11.25 8.68
N SER A 15 49.58 -11.64 9.04
CA SER A 15 49.19 -13.07 9.17
C SER A 15 47.98 -13.44 8.31
N TYR A 16 46.99 -12.55 8.22
CA TYR A 16 45.80 -12.74 7.39
C TYR A 16 45.25 -11.41 6.89
N PHE A 17 44.29 -11.48 5.97
CA PHE A 17 43.52 -10.32 5.54
C PHE A 17 42.41 -10.04 6.55
N GLU A 18 42.57 -8.98 7.34
CA GLU A 18 41.53 -8.52 8.25
C GLU A 18 40.64 -7.47 7.59
N ARG A 19 39.35 -7.47 7.92
CA ARG A 19 38.43 -6.44 7.42
C ARG A 19 38.78 -5.10 8.05
N ILE A 20 38.80 -4.04 7.23
CA ILE A 20 38.99 -2.66 7.68
C ILE A 20 38.00 -1.74 6.96
N SER A 21 37.57 -0.67 7.61
CA SER A 21 36.73 0.34 6.95
C SER A 21 37.58 1.37 6.23
N LEU A 22 37.05 1.95 5.15
CA LEU A 22 37.68 3.07 4.47
C LEU A 22 37.83 4.29 5.40
N LYS A 23 36.87 4.47 6.31
CA LYS A 23 36.96 5.45 7.39
C LYS A 23 38.21 5.25 8.26
N ALA A 24 38.49 4.02 8.68
CA ALA A 24 39.67 3.70 9.49
C ALA A 24 41.00 3.94 8.74
N LEU A 25 40.96 3.94 7.40
CA LEU A 25 42.09 4.35 6.55
C LEU A 25 42.13 5.87 6.27
N GLY A 26 41.25 6.66 6.88
CA GLY A 26 41.22 8.11 6.75
C GLY A 26 40.36 8.66 5.60
N LEU A 27 39.57 7.82 4.90
CA LEU A 27 38.66 8.31 3.87
C LEU A 27 37.52 9.11 4.51
N ARG A 28 37.34 10.35 4.04
CA ARG A 28 36.19 11.22 4.35
C ARG A 28 35.40 11.53 3.08
N ILE A 29 34.07 11.54 3.20
CA ILE A 29 33.15 11.80 2.10
C ILE A 29 32.74 13.26 2.16
N GLN A 30 33.23 14.07 1.21
CA GLN A 30 32.81 15.46 1.09
C GLN A 30 31.50 15.58 0.32
N LEU A 31 30.57 16.37 0.84
CA LEU A 31 29.29 16.69 0.21
C LEU A 31 29.22 18.17 -0.19
N GLY A 32 28.25 18.51 -1.04
CA GLY A 32 27.93 19.90 -1.39
C GLY A 32 28.79 20.53 -2.50
N HIS A 33 29.80 19.82 -3.02
CA HIS A 33 30.66 20.27 -4.12
C HIS A 33 30.77 19.25 -5.27
N PRO A 34 31.02 19.70 -6.51
CA PRO A 34 31.37 18.82 -7.63
C PRO A 34 32.61 17.94 -7.36
N PRO A 35 32.72 16.77 -8.01
CA PRO A 35 33.91 15.93 -7.91
C PRO A 35 35.19 16.70 -8.31
N GLY A 36 36.19 16.71 -7.42
CA GLY A 36 37.49 17.35 -7.65
C GLY A 36 37.66 18.70 -6.93
N GLU A 37 36.57 19.35 -6.50
CA GLU A 37 36.63 20.54 -5.68
C GLU A 37 36.75 20.20 -4.20
N LYS A 38 37.46 21.03 -3.43
CA LYS A 38 37.54 20.92 -1.97
C LYS A 38 36.73 22.04 -1.31
N CYS A 39 35.97 21.68 -0.29
CA CYS A 39 35.26 22.64 0.52
C CYS A 39 36.25 23.41 1.39
N VAL A 40 36.22 24.74 1.34
CA VAL A 40 37.06 25.60 2.20
C VAL A 40 36.48 25.76 3.61
N HIS A 41 35.19 25.46 3.78
CA HIS A 41 34.48 25.53 5.05
C HIS A 41 33.70 24.23 5.28
N SER A 42 34.43 23.13 5.49
CA SER A 42 33.83 21.81 5.73
C SER A 42 33.36 21.67 7.19
N GLU A 43 32.15 21.18 7.36
CA GLU A 43 31.58 20.83 8.66
C GLU A 43 31.56 19.31 8.82
N THR A 44 32.24 18.80 9.84
CA THR A 44 32.22 17.36 10.13
C THR A 44 30.88 16.97 10.74
N CYS A 45 30.39 15.76 10.43
CA CYS A 45 29.30 15.18 11.20
C CYS A 45 29.63 15.17 12.71
N ALA A 46 28.65 15.49 13.55
CA ALA A 46 28.80 15.43 15.01
C ALA A 46 29.31 14.04 15.44
N ASP A 47 30.27 14.00 16.37
CA ASP A 47 30.93 12.79 16.87
C ASP A 47 31.61 11.91 15.78
N ASP A 48 31.69 12.39 14.54
CA ASP A 48 32.17 11.65 13.37
C ASP A 48 31.41 10.30 13.18
N ASP A 49 30.16 10.18 13.62
CA ASP A 49 29.46 8.88 13.78
C ASP A 49 28.39 8.59 12.71
N PHE A 50 28.70 8.87 11.45
CA PHE A 50 27.73 8.71 10.37
C PHE A 50 27.66 7.27 9.84
N CYS A 51 26.43 6.79 9.61
CA CYS A 51 26.14 5.46 9.07
C CYS A 51 25.43 5.53 7.70
N ILE A 52 25.93 4.78 6.72
CA ILE A 52 25.27 4.58 5.42
C ILE A 52 24.80 3.14 5.30
N ILE A 53 23.50 2.94 5.05
CA ILE A 53 22.90 1.65 4.74
C ILE A 53 22.87 1.47 3.22
N ASP A 54 23.55 0.46 2.72
CA ASP A 54 23.64 0.14 1.29
C ASP A 54 23.22 -1.31 1.00
N VAL A 55 22.96 -1.62 -0.27
CA VAL A 55 22.63 -2.98 -0.74
C VAL A 55 23.67 -4.03 -0.34
N ASN A 56 24.93 -3.63 -0.17
CA ASN A 56 26.03 -4.55 0.19
C ASN A 56 26.33 -4.60 1.72
N GLY A 57 25.57 -3.86 2.53
CA GLY A 57 25.69 -3.83 3.99
C GLY A 57 25.57 -2.42 4.60
N VAL A 58 25.75 -2.38 5.92
CA VAL A 58 25.81 -1.18 6.75
C VAL A 58 27.27 -0.71 6.91
N HIS A 59 27.53 0.58 6.68
CA HIS A 59 28.86 1.20 6.65
C HIS A 59 28.98 2.36 7.64
N ASN A 60 30.00 2.32 8.49
CA ASN A 60 30.41 3.48 9.27
C ASN A 60 31.38 4.33 8.44
N VAL A 61 31.01 5.58 8.20
CA VAL A 61 31.74 6.50 7.31
C VAL A 61 32.02 7.83 8.02
N ALA A 62 33.01 8.56 7.52
CA ALA A 62 33.23 9.95 7.88
C ALA A 62 32.61 10.82 6.78
N ILE A 63 31.76 11.77 7.16
CA ILE A 63 31.13 12.74 6.24
C ILE A 63 31.55 14.16 6.62
N ASP A 64 31.89 14.93 5.59
CA ASP A 64 32.14 16.36 5.64
C ASP A 64 31.08 17.09 4.80
N PHE A 65 30.21 17.84 5.47
CA PHE A 65 29.22 18.70 4.84
C PHE A 65 29.85 20.02 4.40
N CYS A 66 29.31 20.62 3.34
CA CYS A 66 29.67 21.96 2.94
C CYS A 66 28.97 23.00 3.83
N GLY A 67 29.75 23.90 4.42
CA GLY A 67 29.28 25.06 5.20
C GLY A 67 29.58 26.42 4.53
N CYS A 68 29.93 26.45 3.24
CA CYS A 68 30.38 27.67 2.54
C CYS A 68 29.30 28.76 2.33
N GLY A 69 28.14 28.67 2.97
CA GLY A 69 27.13 29.74 2.98
C GLY A 69 26.41 30.00 1.65
N GLN A 70 26.62 29.20 0.60
CA GLN A 70 25.76 29.25 -0.59
C GLN A 70 24.34 28.87 -0.17
N SER A 71 23.40 29.80 -0.35
CA SER A 71 21.99 29.66 0.04
C SER A 71 21.42 28.31 -0.45
N ASN A 72 20.71 27.57 0.42
CA ASN A 72 20.10 26.25 0.18
C ASN A 72 20.95 24.96 0.29
N GLN A 73 21.98 24.88 1.12
CA GLN A 73 22.68 23.60 1.37
C GLN A 73 22.50 23.06 2.80
N GLN A 74 21.25 22.86 3.26
CA GLN A 74 21.00 22.05 4.46
C GLN A 74 21.65 20.65 4.30
N HIS A 75 22.14 20.06 5.40
CA HIS A 75 22.77 18.73 5.39
C HIS A 75 21.89 17.68 4.67
N THR A 76 20.59 17.73 4.88
CA THR A 76 19.57 16.91 4.20
C THR A 76 19.59 17.06 2.68
N VAL A 77 19.67 18.30 2.17
CA VAL A 77 19.72 18.58 0.73
C VAL A 77 21.03 18.06 0.13
N GLN A 78 22.15 18.22 0.84
CA GLN A 78 23.45 17.71 0.41
C GLN A 78 23.45 16.18 0.30
N LEU A 79 22.86 15.47 1.27
CA LEU A 79 22.70 14.02 1.25
C LEU A 79 21.82 13.57 0.08
N LEU A 80 20.66 14.21 -0.12
CA LEU A 80 19.76 13.87 -1.22
C LEU A 80 20.42 14.08 -2.59
N ARG A 81 21.20 15.15 -2.78
CA ARG A 81 22.00 15.38 -4.00
C ARG A 81 23.06 14.30 -4.21
N ALA A 82 23.59 13.74 -3.13
CA ALA A 82 24.51 12.60 -3.15
C ALA A 82 23.81 11.22 -3.25
N ARG A 83 22.48 11.19 -3.47
CA ARG A 83 21.65 9.97 -3.50
C ARG A 83 21.67 9.17 -2.19
N LEU A 84 21.80 9.89 -1.08
CA LEU A 84 21.69 9.38 0.27
C LEU A 84 20.38 9.93 0.87
N PHE A 85 19.45 9.04 1.15
CA PHE A 85 18.18 9.39 1.79
C PHE A 85 18.38 9.44 3.30
N PRO A 86 18.27 10.59 3.97
CA PRO A 86 18.56 10.71 5.39
C PRO A 86 17.41 10.18 6.26
N ALA A 87 17.74 9.66 7.45
CA ALA A 87 16.75 9.20 8.44
C ALA A 87 16.13 10.33 9.29
N THR A 88 16.75 11.52 9.30
CA THR A 88 16.25 12.73 9.97
C THR A 88 16.61 13.95 9.15
N VAL A 89 15.81 15.01 9.27
CA VAL A 89 16.04 16.27 8.53
C VAL A 89 16.94 17.26 9.27
N VAL A 90 17.10 17.09 10.58
CA VAL A 90 17.99 17.88 11.44
C VAL A 90 19.14 16.98 11.89
N SER A 91 20.37 17.45 11.71
CA SER A 91 21.62 16.77 12.12
C SER A 91 21.62 15.26 11.81
N PRO A 92 21.48 14.85 10.54
CA PRO A 92 21.40 13.45 10.18
C PRO A 92 22.67 12.69 10.57
N LYS A 93 22.50 11.53 11.20
CA LYS A 93 23.57 10.56 11.52
C LYS A 93 23.44 9.24 10.75
N THR A 94 22.40 9.11 9.93
CA THR A 94 22.12 7.91 9.13
C THR A 94 21.48 8.27 7.83
N ALA A 95 21.91 7.61 6.76
CA ALA A 95 21.22 7.63 5.49
C ALA A 95 21.22 6.23 4.86
N ALA A 96 20.24 5.97 3.99
CA ALA A 96 20.26 4.82 3.09
C ALA A 96 20.59 5.28 1.67
N THR A 97 21.32 4.48 0.91
CA THR A 97 21.48 4.76 -0.52
C THR A 97 20.13 4.62 -1.22
N PHE A 98 19.88 5.42 -2.27
CA PHE A 98 18.65 5.27 -3.05
C PHE A 98 18.52 3.85 -3.61
N GLY A 99 19.63 3.25 -4.06
CA GLY A 99 19.65 1.86 -4.52
C GLY A 99 19.23 0.85 -3.45
N CYS A 100 19.60 1.07 -2.19
CA CYS A 100 19.15 0.22 -1.08
C CYS A 100 17.64 0.29 -0.86
N LEU A 101 17.05 1.50 -0.91
CA LEU A 101 15.62 1.69 -0.74
C LEU A 101 14.81 1.16 -1.94
N GLU A 102 15.31 1.35 -3.16
CA GLU A 102 14.71 0.81 -4.39
C GLU A 102 14.74 -0.72 -4.41
N ALA A 103 15.87 -1.34 -4.05
CA ALA A 103 16.00 -2.79 -3.96
C ALA A 103 15.03 -3.37 -2.92
N PHE A 104 14.93 -2.73 -1.75
CA PHE A 104 13.97 -3.15 -0.73
C PHE A 104 12.52 -2.97 -1.19
N GLU A 105 12.18 -1.84 -1.82
CA GLU A 105 10.84 -1.56 -2.33
C GLU A 105 10.38 -2.67 -3.28
N VAL A 106 11.15 -2.97 -4.33
CA VAL A 106 10.80 -4.02 -5.30
C VAL A 106 10.77 -5.40 -4.66
N LEU A 107 11.78 -5.75 -3.85
CA LEU A 107 11.81 -7.05 -3.17
C LEU A 107 10.61 -7.23 -2.25
N SER A 108 10.22 -6.18 -1.52
CA SER A 108 9.04 -6.23 -0.66
C SER A 108 7.77 -6.48 -1.46
N TYR A 109 7.64 -5.93 -2.67
CA TYR A 109 6.46 -6.17 -3.52
C TYR A 109 6.41 -7.61 -4.04
N GLU A 110 7.53 -8.17 -4.46
CA GLU A 110 7.59 -9.50 -5.07
C GLU A 110 7.54 -10.63 -4.03
N SER A 111 8.35 -10.55 -2.97
CA SER A 111 8.47 -11.64 -1.97
C SER A 111 7.74 -11.37 -0.67
N LYS A 112 7.12 -10.18 -0.52
CA LYS A 112 6.54 -9.71 0.76
C LYS A 112 7.56 -9.64 1.89
N CYS A 113 8.85 -9.52 1.55
CA CYS A 113 9.95 -9.38 2.50
C CYS A 113 9.71 -8.21 3.45
N THR A 114 9.87 -8.48 4.75
CA THR A 114 9.73 -7.45 5.78
C THR A 114 10.96 -6.56 5.85
N ALA A 115 10.79 -5.33 6.33
CA ALA A 115 11.92 -4.43 6.60
C ALA A 115 12.93 -5.06 7.56
N PHE A 116 12.44 -5.84 8.53
CA PHE A 116 13.27 -6.56 9.49
C PHE A 116 14.16 -7.59 8.83
N GLU A 117 13.60 -8.48 8.00
CA GLU A 117 14.37 -9.53 7.31
C GLU A 117 15.37 -8.94 6.33
N TYR A 118 14.99 -7.90 5.59
CA TYR A 118 15.88 -7.22 4.68
C TYR A 118 17.04 -6.55 5.43
N TYR A 119 16.75 -5.77 6.47
CA TYR A 119 17.78 -5.13 7.28
C TYR A 119 18.69 -6.17 7.97
N ARG A 120 18.13 -7.26 8.49
CA ARG A 120 18.90 -8.39 9.04
C ARG A 120 19.79 -9.05 7.99
N THR A 121 19.36 -9.08 6.73
CA THR A 121 20.21 -9.55 5.63
C THR A 121 21.39 -8.61 5.41
N LEU A 122 21.16 -7.29 5.38
CA LEU A 122 22.23 -6.30 5.25
C LEU A 122 23.24 -6.36 6.41
N THR A 123 22.77 -6.58 7.63
CA THR A 123 23.68 -6.69 8.79
C THR A 123 24.51 -7.96 8.74
N ARG A 124 23.94 -9.10 8.31
CA ARG A 124 24.69 -10.33 8.05
C ARG A 124 25.67 -10.19 6.89
N LEU A 125 25.32 -9.43 5.86
CA LEU A 125 26.28 -9.08 4.83
C LEU A 125 27.45 -8.31 5.47
N THR A 126 27.20 -7.29 6.29
CA THR A 126 28.25 -6.54 7.02
C THR A 126 29.12 -7.45 7.89
N ASP A 127 28.50 -8.28 8.72
CA ASP A 127 29.18 -9.28 9.53
C ASP A 127 28.25 -10.46 9.82
N ASN A 128 28.53 -11.61 9.19
CA ASN A 128 27.76 -12.83 9.38
C ASN A 128 28.20 -13.61 10.64
N THR A 129 29.26 -13.16 11.33
CA THR A 129 29.75 -13.82 12.55
C THR A 129 29.08 -13.28 13.81
N GLY A 130 28.59 -12.03 13.77
CA GLY A 130 28.06 -11.32 14.94
C GLY A 130 29.13 -10.95 15.98
N LEU A 131 30.41 -11.04 15.61
CA LEU A 131 31.57 -10.79 16.48
C LEU A 131 32.06 -9.33 16.39
N VAL A 132 31.75 -8.63 15.30
CA VAL A 132 32.15 -7.23 15.12
C VAL A 132 31.24 -6.32 15.95
N THR A 133 31.76 -5.82 17.06
CA THR A 133 31.08 -4.83 17.90
C THR A 133 31.03 -3.49 17.18
N VAL A 134 29.87 -3.13 16.64
CA VAL A 134 29.56 -1.72 16.39
C VAL A 134 29.36 -1.10 17.76
N LYS A 135 30.27 -0.21 18.19
CA LYS A 135 30.19 0.43 19.51
C LYS A 135 28.88 1.21 19.63
N VAL A 136 27.96 0.76 20.48
CA VAL A 136 26.78 1.52 20.85
C VAL A 136 26.95 2.02 22.29
N LYS A 137 26.94 3.34 22.48
CA LYS A 137 26.77 3.95 23.80
C LYS A 137 25.28 3.87 24.15
N SER A 138 24.80 2.73 24.64
CA SER A 138 23.48 2.64 25.27
C SER A 138 23.61 2.05 26.66
N LEU A 139 23.13 2.80 27.64
CA LEU A 139 23.13 2.52 29.07
C LEU A 139 22.07 1.46 29.42
N THR A 140 22.16 0.27 28.83
CA THR A 140 21.26 -0.84 29.18
C THR A 140 22.08 -2.09 29.48
N PHE A 141 22.61 -2.10 30.70
CA PHE A 141 23.43 -3.16 31.26
C PHE A 141 22.57 -4.27 31.91
N ILE A 142 21.48 -4.70 31.27
CA ILE A 142 20.72 -5.87 31.74
C ILE A 142 20.18 -6.62 30.52
N LEU A 143 20.57 -7.90 30.42
CA LEU A 143 20.15 -8.98 29.50
C LEU A 143 21.23 -9.46 28.51
N HIS A 144 22.12 -10.31 29.03
CA HIS A 144 23.08 -11.12 28.24
C HIS A 144 22.42 -12.19 27.33
N LEU A 145 21.09 -12.18 27.15
CA LEU A 145 20.36 -13.15 26.33
C LEU A 145 19.90 -12.59 24.97
N TRP A 146 20.08 -11.29 24.70
CA TRP A 146 19.69 -10.66 23.44
C TRP A 146 20.92 -10.15 22.70
N ALA A 147 21.60 -11.07 22.00
CA ALA A 147 22.56 -10.71 20.97
C ALA A 147 21.97 -9.72 19.93
N ASP A 148 20.64 -9.64 19.82
CA ASP A 148 19.82 -8.81 18.94
C ASP A 148 19.72 -7.32 19.32
N LEU A 149 20.06 -6.88 20.54
CA LEU A 149 20.00 -5.44 20.88
C LEU A 149 21.05 -4.62 20.10
N ARG A 150 22.12 -5.28 19.65
CA ARG A 150 23.23 -4.70 18.85
C ARG A 150 22.82 -4.39 17.40
N LEU A 151 21.73 -4.99 16.93
CA LEU A 151 21.13 -4.79 15.60
C LEU A 151 20.09 -3.65 15.58
N GLN A 152 19.65 -3.16 16.75
CA GLN A 152 18.58 -2.16 16.85
C GLN A 152 18.98 -0.72 16.51
N ASP A 153 20.27 -0.37 16.51
CA ASP A 153 20.69 1.05 16.48
C ASP A 153 20.13 1.81 15.26
N ARG A 154 20.13 1.20 14.06
CA ARG A 154 19.68 1.85 12.81
C ARG A 154 18.47 1.18 12.14
N TYR A 155 17.88 0.14 12.74
CA TYR A 155 16.69 -0.51 12.19
C TYR A 155 15.48 0.45 12.16
N LEU A 156 15.24 1.18 13.25
CA LEU A 156 14.15 2.16 13.31
C LEU A 156 14.35 3.30 12.30
N ALA A 157 15.61 3.71 12.10
CA ALA A 157 15.98 4.67 11.05
C ALA A 157 15.67 4.09 9.66
N PHE A 158 15.98 2.82 9.41
CA PHE A 158 15.64 2.15 8.15
C PHE A 158 14.13 2.09 7.92
N ILE A 159 13.33 1.66 8.92
CA ILE A 159 11.85 1.65 8.80
C ILE A 159 11.34 3.04 8.40
N ARG A 160 11.77 4.09 9.11
CA ARG A 160 11.36 5.47 8.82
C ARG A 160 11.67 5.86 7.38
N MET A 161 12.93 5.66 6.95
CA MET A 161 13.34 5.96 5.58
C MET A 161 12.54 5.18 4.55
N THR A 162 12.22 3.90 4.79
CA THR A 162 11.41 3.10 3.86
C THR A 162 9.96 3.58 3.76
N HIS A 163 9.38 4.04 4.88
CA HIS A 163 8.02 4.58 4.91
C HIS A 163 7.95 5.92 4.16
N GLU A 164 8.86 6.84 4.46
CA GLU A 164 8.98 8.12 3.76
C GLU A 164 9.29 7.94 2.27
N TRP A 165 10.20 7.03 1.92
CA TRP A 165 10.55 6.70 0.55
C TRP A 165 9.33 6.28 -0.27
N ARG A 166 8.57 5.29 0.22
CA ARG A 166 7.39 4.78 -0.49
C ARG A 166 6.31 5.85 -0.63
N HIS A 167 6.11 6.68 0.40
CA HIS A 167 5.19 7.82 0.34
C HIS A 167 5.60 8.82 -0.75
N LEU A 168 6.88 9.20 -0.81
CA LEU A 168 7.39 10.09 -1.84
C LEU A 168 7.31 9.47 -3.24
N LYS A 169 7.53 8.15 -3.38
CA LYS A 169 7.39 7.44 -4.66
C LYS A 169 5.92 7.42 -5.12
N MET A 170 4.97 7.24 -4.21
CA MET A 170 3.54 7.40 -4.51
C MET A 170 3.23 8.81 -5.02
N LEU A 171 3.65 9.85 -4.30
CA LEU A 171 3.41 11.25 -4.71
C LEU A 171 4.07 11.61 -6.05
N LYS A 172 5.29 11.12 -6.30
CA LYS A 172 5.99 11.29 -7.58
C LYS A 172 5.23 10.63 -8.73
N ARG A 173 4.76 9.39 -8.55
CA ARG A 173 3.97 8.67 -9.55
C ARG A 173 2.65 9.39 -9.88
N ALA A 174 2.02 9.99 -8.86
CA ALA A 174 0.80 10.77 -9.02
C ALA A 174 1.03 12.21 -9.52
N GLY A 175 2.29 12.63 -9.73
CA GLY A 175 2.61 13.98 -10.18
C GLY A 175 2.35 15.09 -9.16
N ARG A 176 2.04 14.77 -7.90
CA ARG A 176 1.65 15.76 -6.86
C ARG A 176 2.70 16.83 -6.58
N GLY A 177 3.98 16.52 -6.82
CA GLY A 177 5.08 17.49 -6.68
C GLY A 177 5.17 18.51 -7.82
N HIS A 178 4.41 18.34 -8.90
CA HIS A 178 4.35 19.23 -10.06
C HIS A 178 3.00 19.94 -10.20
N ASP A 179 2.06 19.76 -9.27
CA ASP A 179 0.80 20.51 -9.25
C ASP A 179 1.10 21.97 -8.85
N PRO A 180 0.86 22.95 -9.75
CA PRO A 180 1.15 24.35 -9.47
C PRO A 180 0.12 25.01 -8.55
N ASP A 181 -1.09 24.44 -8.46
CA ASP A 181 -2.26 25.07 -7.85
C ASP A 181 -2.50 24.54 -6.43
N ARG A 182 -2.31 23.23 -6.23
CA ARG A 182 -2.64 22.55 -4.98
C ARG A 182 -1.39 21.98 -4.29
N PRO A 183 -1.12 22.34 -3.02
CA PRO A 183 -0.06 21.71 -2.25
C PRO A 183 -0.33 20.21 -2.03
N ILE A 184 0.71 19.46 -1.64
CA ILE A 184 0.60 18.01 -1.35
C ILE A 184 -0.48 17.72 -0.29
N ALA A 185 -0.63 18.59 0.71
CA ALA A 185 -1.65 18.45 1.75
C ALA A 185 -3.10 18.49 1.23
N GLN A 186 -3.32 19.06 0.04
CA GLN A 186 -4.62 19.11 -0.66
C GLN A 186 -4.78 17.99 -1.71
N THR A 187 -3.98 16.92 -1.62
CA THR A 187 -4.19 15.71 -2.42
C THR A 187 -5.58 15.14 -2.12
N ALA A 188 -6.39 14.97 -3.16
CA ALA A 188 -7.77 14.53 -3.04
C ALA A 188 -7.84 13.03 -2.69
N PRO A 189 -8.95 12.57 -2.09
CA PRO A 189 -9.17 11.15 -1.83
C PRO A 189 -9.01 10.32 -3.11
N GLY A 190 -8.14 9.30 -3.05
CA GLY A 190 -7.92 8.37 -4.14
C GLY A 190 -7.12 8.92 -5.33
N GLU A 191 -6.65 10.17 -5.27
CA GLU A 191 -5.93 10.82 -6.38
C GLU A 191 -4.61 10.11 -6.74
N CYS A 192 -3.97 9.45 -5.79
CA CYS A 192 -2.72 8.72 -5.98
C CYS A 192 -2.91 7.24 -6.40
N ALA A 193 -4.15 6.77 -6.56
CA ALA A 193 -4.41 5.39 -6.98
C ALA A 193 -4.14 5.19 -8.49
N VAL A 194 -3.56 4.05 -8.84
CA VAL A 194 -3.40 3.62 -10.24
C VAL A 194 -4.75 3.10 -10.72
N LEU A 195 -5.40 3.89 -11.59
CA LEU A 195 -6.71 3.57 -12.14
C LEU A 195 -6.63 2.47 -13.20
N CYS A 196 -7.68 1.67 -13.32
CA CYS A 196 -7.81 0.70 -14.40
C CYS A 196 -8.10 1.41 -15.73
N PRO A 197 -7.17 1.39 -16.71
CA PRO A 197 -7.34 2.12 -17.97
C PRO A 197 -8.40 1.51 -18.89
N ALA A 198 -8.82 0.26 -18.65
CA ALA A 198 -9.91 -0.40 -19.38
C ALA A 198 -11.28 -0.26 -18.70
N CYS A 199 -11.35 0.30 -17.49
CA CYS A 199 -12.63 0.69 -16.92
C CYS A 199 -13.13 1.98 -17.58
N PRO A 200 -14.44 2.16 -17.75
CA PRO A 200 -15.03 3.42 -18.22
C PRO A 200 -14.69 4.56 -17.23
N GLN A 201 -14.13 5.65 -17.75
CA GLN A 201 -13.77 6.86 -17.03
C GLN A 201 -14.23 8.09 -17.84
N PRO A 202 -15.38 8.67 -17.48
CA PRO A 202 -15.91 9.87 -18.13
C PRO A 202 -14.86 10.99 -18.18
N GLY A 203 -14.75 11.65 -19.34
CA GLY A 203 -13.77 12.71 -19.60
C GLY A 203 -12.32 12.24 -19.76
N LYS A 204 -12.02 10.93 -19.68
CA LYS A 204 -10.66 10.39 -19.83
C LYS A 204 -10.53 9.41 -20.99
N ASN A 205 -11.32 8.35 -21.00
CA ASN A 205 -11.18 7.24 -21.97
C ASN A 205 -12.52 6.82 -22.59
N MET A 206 -13.52 7.70 -22.56
CA MET A 206 -14.84 7.48 -23.12
C MET A 206 -15.10 8.52 -24.23
N MET A 207 -15.83 8.11 -25.26
CA MET A 207 -16.21 8.99 -26.37
C MET A 207 -17.26 10.01 -25.90
N PRO A 208 -17.28 11.25 -26.42
CA PRO A 208 -18.38 12.19 -26.19
C PRO A 208 -19.74 11.58 -26.58
N GLY A 209 -20.79 11.87 -25.81
CA GLY A 209 -22.15 11.38 -26.07
C GLY A 209 -22.40 9.94 -25.59
N TRP A 210 -21.47 9.35 -24.83
CA TRP A 210 -21.68 8.02 -24.22
C TRP A 210 -22.90 8.01 -23.28
N GLU A 211 -23.27 9.18 -22.74
CA GLU A 211 -24.44 9.38 -21.90
C GLU A 211 -25.76 9.15 -22.65
N ASP A 212 -25.78 9.42 -23.96
CA ASP A 212 -26.95 9.33 -24.82
C ASP A 212 -27.12 7.93 -25.46
N GLU A 213 -26.19 7.01 -25.16
CA GLU A 213 -26.24 5.65 -25.66
C GLU A 213 -27.57 4.97 -25.26
N PRO A 214 -28.25 4.32 -26.22
CA PRO A 214 -29.57 3.77 -25.95
C PRO A 214 -29.49 2.63 -24.91
N PRO A 215 -30.54 2.40 -24.11
CA PRO A 215 -30.49 1.50 -22.96
C PRO A 215 -29.93 0.09 -23.24
N GLU A 216 -30.20 -0.45 -24.42
CA GLU A 216 -29.73 -1.75 -24.89
C GLU A 216 -28.23 -1.82 -25.17
N ARG A 217 -27.54 -0.68 -25.34
CA ARG A 217 -26.10 -0.60 -25.62
C ARG A 217 -25.28 0.00 -24.48
N ARG A 218 -25.92 0.53 -23.43
CA ARG A 218 -25.24 1.07 -22.22
C ARG A 218 -24.30 0.07 -21.55
N PHE A 219 -24.48 -1.24 -21.75
CA PHE A 219 -23.57 -2.27 -21.24
C PHE A 219 -22.12 -2.11 -21.74
N LEU A 220 -21.90 -1.48 -22.90
CA LEU A 220 -20.58 -1.15 -23.43
C LEU A 220 -19.79 -0.23 -22.49
N HIS A 221 -20.49 0.61 -21.74
CA HIS A 221 -19.94 1.58 -20.79
C HIS A 221 -20.11 1.16 -19.33
N ALA A 222 -20.53 -0.08 -19.07
CA ALA A 222 -20.82 -0.53 -17.72
C ALA A 222 -19.56 -0.63 -16.85
N LEU A 223 -19.63 -0.10 -15.63
CA LEU A 223 -18.60 -0.32 -14.62
C LEU A 223 -18.89 -1.61 -13.85
N PHE A 224 -17.89 -2.48 -13.77
CA PHE A 224 -18.00 -3.75 -13.04
C PHE A 224 -17.19 -3.65 -11.76
N VAL A 225 -17.87 -3.74 -10.63
CA VAL A 225 -17.25 -3.73 -9.30
C VAL A 225 -17.49 -5.05 -8.59
N ALA A 226 -16.55 -5.47 -7.77
CA ALA A 226 -16.66 -6.64 -6.92
C ALA A 226 -16.31 -6.28 -5.48
N LEU A 227 -17.13 -6.74 -4.54
CA LEU A 227 -16.96 -6.54 -3.11
C LEU A 227 -16.63 -7.86 -2.45
N ASP A 228 -15.76 -7.81 -1.44
CA ASP A 228 -15.39 -8.97 -0.63
C ASP A 228 -14.61 -8.55 0.63
N ALA A 229 -14.49 -9.47 1.59
CA ALA A 229 -13.74 -9.31 2.83
C ALA A 229 -12.68 -10.40 3.04
N ASN A 230 -11.50 -9.96 3.51
CA ASN A 230 -10.37 -10.81 3.80
C ASN A 230 -10.05 -10.84 5.30
N PHE A 231 -10.30 -11.99 5.93
CA PHE A 231 -10.08 -12.21 7.37
C PHE A 231 -8.66 -12.72 7.71
N ARG A 232 -7.76 -12.88 6.73
CA ARG A 232 -6.34 -13.19 7.00
C ARG A 232 -5.57 -11.94 7.39
N LEU A 233 -5.93 -10.78 6.86
CA LEU A 233 -5.28 -9.48 7.10
C LEU A 233 -5.68 -8.82 8.44
N LYS A 234 -5.62 -9.59 9.52
CA LYS A 234 -5.89 -9.11 10.89
C LYS A 234 -4.82 -8.12 11.36
N ARG A 235 -5.19 -7.23 12.28
CA ARG A 235 -4.24 -6.33 12.96
C ARG A 235 -4.41 -6.41 14.47
N LYS A 236 -3.30 -6.57 15.20
CA LYS A 236 -3.30 -6.51 16.66
C LYS A 236 -3.46 -5.09 17.18
N LYS A 237 -4.01 -4.95 18.39
CA LYS A 237 -4.13 -3.67 19.09
C LYS A 237 -2.81 -3.32 19.80
N VAL A 238 -1.76 -3.00 19.03
CA VAL A 238 -0.39 -2.73 19.53
C VAL A 238 0.02 -1.26 19.53
N SER A 239 -0.74 -0.38 18.87
CA SER A 239 -0.44 1.06 18.73
C SER A 239 -1.71 1.87 18.46
N SER A 240 -1.58 3.20 18.38
CA SER A 240 -2.63 4.17 18.08
C SER A 240 -2.27 5.07 16.88
N ASP A 241 -3.24 5.82 16.36
CA ASP A 241 -3.03 6.75 15.25
C ASP A 241 -2.16 7.96 15.64
N GLU A 242 -2.10 8.30 16.94
CA GLU A 242 -1.25 9.36 17.47
C GLU A 242 0.23 8.92 17.48
N ALA A 243 0.49 7.66 17.83
CA ALA A 243 1.84 7.10 17.90
C ALA A 243 2.37 6.62 16.53
N ASP A 244 1.48 6.17 15.65
CA ASP A 244 1.79 5.73 14.28
C ASP A 244 0.77 6.32 13.29
N PRO A 245 0.91 7.61 12.94
CA PRO A 245 0.03 8.26 11.99
C PRO A 245 0.29 7.77 10.56
N GLY A 246 -0.78 7.62 9.78
CA GLY A 246 -0.64 7.38 8.33
C GLY A 246 -0.20 8.66 7.61
N LEU A 247 0.67 8.52 6.62
CA LEU A 247 1.14 9.63 5.78
C LEU A 247 0.12 9.98 4.68
N SER A 248 -0.53 8.98 4.08
CA SER A 248 -1.37 9.18 2.91
C SER A 248 -2.83 9.52 3.25
N LYS A 249 -3.34 9.14 4.44
CA LYS A 249 -4.67 9.51 4.96
C LYS A 249 -5.83 9.46 3.93
N GLY A 250 -5.88 8.43 3.09
CA GLY A 250 -6.92 8.25 2.08
C GLY A 250 -6.58 8.77 0.67
N TRP A 251 -5.33 9.12 0.38
CA TRP A 251 -4.94 9.56 -0.97
C TRP A 251 -4.89 8.44 -2.02
N ALA A 252 -4.99 7.16 -1.64
CA ALA A 252 -4.88 6.02 -2.56
C ALA A 252 -6.06 5.03 -2.44
N TYR A 253 -5.81 3.78 -2.01
CA TYR A 253 -6.79 2.69 -2.05
C TYR A 253 -7.57 2.55 -0.74
N VAL A 254 -6.89 2.77 0.38
CA VAL A 254 -7.52 2.76 1.71
C VAL A 254 -8.35 4.03 1.89
N VAL A 255 -9.52 3.91 2.52
CA VAL A 255 -10.38 5.05 2.86
C VAL A 255 -9.71 6.00 3.87
N ASN A 256 -10.22 7.23 3.97
CA ASN A 256 -9.79 8.14 5.03
C ASN A 256 -10.26 7.61 6.39
N GLU A 257 -9.32 7.26 7.27
CA GLU A 257 -9.61 6.63 8.56
C GLU A 257 -10.54 7.46 9.44
N SER A 258 -10.30 8.76 9.56
CA SER A 258 -11.05 9.61 10.49
C SER A 258 -12.52 9.67 10.08
N LEU A 259 -12.78 9.93 8.79
CA LEU A 259 -14.13 9.94 8.25
C LEU A 259 -14.78 8.55 8.34
N TYR A 260 -14.01 7.49 8.11
CA TYR A 260 -14.51 6.12 8.18
C TYR A 260 -14.90 5.73 9.60
N LYS A 261 -14.07 6.02 10.60
CA LYS A 261 -14.41 5.81 12.02
C LYS A 261 -15.66 6.59 12.42
N THR A 262 -15.76 7.87 12.06
CA THR A 262 -16.96 8.67 12.32
C THR A 262 -18.23 8.06 11.73
N HIS A 263 -18.14 7.45 10.54
CA HIS A 263 -19.23 6.68 9.96
C HIS A 263 -19.56 5.44 10.80
N LEU A 264 -18.58 4.60 11.08
CA LEU A 264 -18.76 3.33 11.80
C LEU A 264 -19.32 3.51 13.22
N GLU A 265 -19.00 4.63 13.87
CA GLU A 265 -19.52 5.00 15.19
C GLU A 265 -21.06 5.05 15.23
N LYS A 266 -21.71 5.43 14.13
CA LYS A 266 -23.18 5.48 14.01
C LYS A 266 -23.84 4.09 14.06
N TYR A 267 -23.07 3.02 13.78
CA TYR A 267 -23.57 1.65 13.60
C TYR A 267 -23.00 0.66 14.62
N LYS A 268 -22.46 1.15 15.75
CA LYS A 268 -21.83 0.32 16.80
C LYS A 268 -22.72 -0.82 17.31
N ASN A 269 -24.02 -0.54 17.44
CA ASN A 269 -25.00 -1.47 18.02
C ASN A 269 -25.85 -2.19 16.97
N GLU A 270 -25.58 -1.95 15.68
CA GLU A 270 -26.32 -2.60 14.60
C GLU A 270 -26.00 -4.10 14.58
N LYS A 271 -27.05 -4.91 14.40
CA LYS A 271 -26.94 -6.35 14.27
C LYS A 271 -27.19 -6.72 12.82
N GLU A 272 -26.24 -7.45 12.25
CA GLU A 272 -26.38 -7.93 10.88
C GLU A 272 -27.55 -8.92 10.77
N PRO A 273 -28.36 -8.83 9.70
CA PRO A 273 -29.44 -9.77 9.47
C PRO A 273 -28.86 -11.18 9.26
N LYS A 274 -29.57 -12.19 9.77
CA LYS A 274 -29.19 -13.59 9.53
C LYS A 274 -29.33 -13.93 8.05
N SER A 275 -28.37 -14.69 7.53
CA SER A 275 -28.45 -15.15 6.15
C SER A 275 -29.69 -16.04 5.94
N THR A 276 -30.48 -15.68 4.93
CA THR A 276 -31.64 -16.42 4.41
C THR A 276 -31.27 -17.44 3.33
N CYS A 277 -30.00 -17.52 2.93
CA CYS A 277 -29.49 -18.50 1.96
C CYS A 277 -28.97 -19.77 2.67
N SER A 278 -29.13 -20.94 2.06
CA SER A 278 -28.73 -22.23 2.63
C SER A 278 -27.21 -22.35 2.77
N ARG A 279 -26.71 -22.62 3.99
CA ARG A 279 -25.27 -22.91 4.29
C ARG A 279 -24.26 -21.79 3.95
N HIS A 280 -24.55 -20.56 4.36
CA HIS A 280 -23.50 -19.55 4.53
C HIS A 280 -22.88 -19.64 5.94
N ASP A 281 -22.21 -20.76 6.23
CA ASP A 281 -21.42 -20.89 7.46
C ASP A 281 -20.29 -19.84 7.49
N ALA A 282 -19.81 -19.37 6.34
CA ALA A 282 -18.79 -18.32 6.25
C ALA A 282 -19.24 -16.98 6.85
N VAL A 283 -20.46 -16.50 6.56
CA VAL A 283 -21.03 -15.26 7.13
C VAL A 283 -21.40 -15.45 8.60
N ASN A 284 -21.86 -16.65 8.97
CA ASN A 284 -22.22 -16.94 10.36
C ASN A 284 -20.98 -17.10 11.26
N LEU A 285 -19.86 -17.61 10.73
CA LEU A 285 -18.58 -17.78 11.44
C LEU A 285 -17.71 -16.52 11.41
N SER A 286 -17.78 -15.68 10.37
CA SER A 286 -17.02 -14.41 10.30
C SER A 286 -17.54 -13.33 11.26
N ASN A 287 -18.79 -13.45 11.69
CA ASN A 287 -19.40 -12.62 12.73
C ASN A 287 -19.04 -13.04 14.16
N LEU A 288 -18.29 -14.14 14.34
CA LEU A 288 -17.79 -14.54 15.65
C LEU A 288 -16.73 -13.55 16.12
N ASP A 289 -16.89 -13.11 17.36
CA ASP A 289 -15.96 -12.24 18.08
C ASP A 289 -14.54 -12.82 17.97
N HIS A 290 -13.71 -12.22 17.13
CA HIS A 290 -12.29 -12.57 17.08
C HIS A 290 -11.71 -12.11 18.40
N GLY A 291 -11.38 -13.08 19.26
CA GLY A 291 -11.05 -12.88 20.67
C GLY A 291 -10.14 -11.70 21.00
N PRO A 292 -10.10 -11.31 22.28
CA PRO A 292 -9.47 -10.08 22.75
C PRO A 292 -8.05 -9.90 22.18
N GLY A 293 -7.74 -8.70 21.69
CA GLY A 293 -6.39 -8.31 21.26
C GLY A 293 -6.23 -7.86 19.80
N HIS A 294 -7.29 -7.93 18.98
CA HIS A 294 -7.26 -7.40 17.61
C HIS A 294 -7.98 -6.06 17.52
N ALA A 295 -7.41 -5.14 16.74
CA ALA A 295 -8.04 -3.86 16.40
C ALA A 295 -8.68 -3.88 15.01
N ALA A 296 -8.27 -4.79 14.14
CA ALA A 296 -8.96 -5.11 12.90
C ALA A 296 -9.03 -6.65 12.72
N SER A 297 -10.22 -7.13 12.39
CA SER A 297 -10.55 -8.53 12.10
C SER A 297 -10.20 -8.97 10.67
N GLY A 298 -10.00 -8.01 9.79
CA GLY A 298 -9.75 -8.22 8.37
C GLY A 298 -9.78 -6.90 7.61
N VAL A 299 -9.87 -7.01 6.28
CA VAL A 299 -9.93 -5.89 5.34
C VAL A 299 -11.04 -6.16 4.34
N GLY A 300 -11.97 -5.21 4.15
CA GLY A 300 -12.92 -5.25 3.05
C GLY A 300 -12.38 -4.49 1.83
N THR A 301 -12.96 -4.77 0.66
CA THR A 301 -12.52 -4.15 -0.59
C THR A 301 -13.64 -3.91 -1.59
N VAL A 302 -13.37 -3.00 -2.52
CA VAL A 302 -14.08 -2.81 -3.77
C VAL A 302 -13.08 -2.79 -4.91
N ASP A 303 -13.25 -3.72 -5.84
CA ASP A 303 -12.31 -3.97 -6.93
C ASP A 303 -13.00 -3.81 -8.28
N CYS A 304 -12.24 -3.52 -9.34
CA CYS A 304 -12.68 -3.73 -10.70
C CYS A 304 -12.80 -5.24 -10.96
N SER A 305 -14.03 -5.72 -11.20
CA SER A 305 -14.31 -7.14 -11.38
C SER A 305 -13.74 -7.72 -12.69
N ARG A 306 -13.59 -6.89 -13.74
CA ARG A 306 -13.12 -7.35 -15.07
C ARG A 306 -11.60 -7.47 -15.21
N HIS A 307 -10.86 -6.69 -14.43
CA HIS A 307 -9.42 -6.50 -14.60
C HIS A 307 -8.62 -6.76 -13.31
N ASP A 308 -9.30 -7.15 -12.22
CA ASP A 308 -8.72 -7.43 -10.90
C ASP A 308 -7.83 -6.30 -10.37
N MET A 309 -8.35 -5.07 -10.38
CA MET A 309 -7.64 -3.88 -9.90
C MET A 309 -8.39 -3.24 -8.73
N LYS A 310 -7.68 -2.91 -7.64
CA LYS A 310 -8.25 -2.20 -6.50
C LYS A 310 -8.80 -0.84 -6.93
N ARG A 311 -9.99 -0.46 -6.45
CA ARG A 311 -10.52 0.88 -6.69
C ARG A 311 -9.92 1.90 -5.71
N PRO A 312 -9.81 3.18 -6.12
CA PRO A 312 -9.48 4.27 -5.20
C PRO A 312 -10.48 4.30 -4.05
N ASN A 313 -9.98 4.48 -2.83
CA ASN A 313 -10.77 4.47 -1.58
C ASN A 313 -11.80 3.34 -1.48
N GLY A 314 -11.49 2.17 -2.05
CA GLY A 314 -12.33 0.97 -1.98
C GLY A 314 -11.95 0.03 -0.85
N VAL A 315 -10.89 0.31 -0.08
CA VAL A 315 -10.35 -0.60 0.94
C VAL A 315 -10.52 -0.03 2.35
N GLY A 316 -10.86 -0.86 3.32
CA GLY A 316 -11.07 -0.43 4.70
C GLY A 316 -10.91 -1.57 5.71
N ASP A 317 -10.50 -1.22 6.93
CA ASP A 317 -10.37 -2.19 8.02
C ASP A 317 -11.73 -2.59 8.59
N LEU A 318 -11.87 -3.88 8.86
CA LEU A 318 -13.07 -4.47 9.47
C LEU A 318 -12.89 -4.58 10.98
N GLN A 319 -13.73 -3.93 11.78
CA GLN A 319 -13.61 -3.95 13.24
C GLN A 319 -14.13 -5.27 13.82
N LYS A 320 -15.22 -5.79 13.25
CA LYS A 320 -15.84 -7.05 13.63
C LYS A 320 -16.58 -7.65 12.44
N GLY A 321 -16.00 -8.67 11.83
CA GLY A 321 -16.62 -9.34 10.68
C GLY A 321 -16.85 -8.40 9.48
N GLU A 322 -17.53 -8.92 8.47
CA GLU A 322 -17.96 -8.14 7.30
C GLU A 322 -19.36 -7.57 7.54
N ARG A 323 -19.42 -6.41 8.19
CA ARG A 323 -20.69 -5.69 8.42
C ARG A 323 -21.10 -4.88 7.22
N TYR A 324 -22.41 -4.67 7.05
CA TYR A 324 -22.94 -3.85 5.97
C TYR A 324 -22.42 -2.42 6.05
N CYS A 325 -22.39 -1.81 7.24
CA CYS A 325 -21.85 -0.45 7.40
C CYS A 325 -20.38 -0.32 6.95
N ASN A 326 -19.57 -1.38 7.04
CA ASN A 326 -18.20 -1.40 6.54
C ASN A 326 -18.19 -1.41 5.00
N MET A 327 -18.88 -2.37 4.39
CA MET A 327 -18.91 -2.57 2.92
C MET A 327 -19.64 -1.45 2.19
N ASP A 328 -20.72 -0.93 2.75
CA ASP A 328 -21.49 0.21 2.28
C ASP A 328 -20.62 1.46 2.14
N TYR A 329 -19.81 1.78 3.15
CA TYR A 329 -18.93 2.94 3.12
C TYR A 329 -17.84 2.80 2.05
N MET A 330 -17.23 1.63 1.93
CA MET A 330 -16.20 1.37 0.92
C MET A 330 -16.79 1.42 -0.49
N PHE A 331 -17.98 0.86 -0.68
CA PHE A 331 -18.74 0.93 -1.93
C PHE A 331 -19.02 2.37 -2.33
N TRP A 332 -19.67 3.15 -1.46
CA TRP A 332 -19.95 4.57 -1.65
C TRP A 332 -18.67 5.36 -1.95
N SER A 333 -17.65 5.21 -1.09
CA SER A 333 -16.40 5.96 -1.19
C SER A 333 -15.68 5.71 -2.52
N SER A 334 -15.71 4.46 -3.02
CA SER A 334 -15.07 4.09 -4.29
C SER A 334 -15.81 4.55 -5.55
N LEU A 335 -17.09 4.91 -5.41
CA LEU A 335 -18.01 5.24 -6.50
C LEU A 335 -18.54 6.69 -6.46
N LYS A 336 -18.37 7.46 -5.40
CA LYS A 336 -18.91 8.83 -5.30
C LYS A 336 -18.43 9.80 -6.39
N GLY A 337 -17.31 9.51 -7.05
CA GLY A 337 -16.72 10.33 -8.12
C GLY A 337 -17.01 9.87 -9.55
N THR A 338 -17.95 8.96 -9.76
CA THR A 338 -18.41 8.52 -11.09
C THR A 338 -19.86 8.96 -11.33
N ASN A 339 -20.34 8.86 -12.57
CA ASN A 339 -21.70 9.19 -12.99
C ASN A 339 -22.20 8.26 -14.12
N LEU A 340 -21.66 7.03 -14.17
CA LEU A 340 -21.92 6.06 -15.23
C LEU A 340 -23.34 5.45 -15.17
N LYS A 341 -24.05 5.44 -16.29
CA LYS A 341 -25.44 4.94 -16.34
C LYS A 341 -25.61 3.41 -16.23
N ALA A 342 -24.54 2.63 -16.14
CA ALA A 342 -24.61 1.18 -15.98
C ALA A 342 -23.55 0.67 -15.00
N ILE A 343 -23.97 -0.06 -13.97
CA ILE A 343 -23.11 -0.70 -12.99
C ILE A 343 -23.49 -2.17 -12.83
N VAL A 344 -22.48 -3.03 -12.80
CA VAL A 344 -22.59 -4.43 -12.42
C VAL A 344 -21.81 -4.65 -11.13
N ILE A 345 -22.50 -5.15 -10.10
CA ILE A 345 -21.96 -5.35 -8.76
C ILE A 345 -21.91 -6.85 -8.50
N SER A 346 -20.71 -7.34 -8.22
CA SER A 346 -20.45 -8.70 -7.77
C SER A 346 -20.24 -8.69 -6.26
N TYR A 347 -20.96 -9.51 -5.51
CA TYR A 347 -20.73 -9.68 -4.08
C TYR A 347 -21.28 -11.04 -3.63
N ASP A 348 -20.55 -11.74 -2.76
CA ASP A 348 -20.95 -13.04 -2.20
C ASP A 348 -22.38 -13.05 -1.71
N ILE A 349 -22.77 -12.00 -0.99
CA ILE A 349 -24.11 -11.84 -0.45
C ILE A 349 -24.90 -10.76 -1.18
N ALA A 350 -24.64 -10.53 -2.47
CA ALA A 350 -25.34 -9.54 -3.30
C ALA A 350 -26.87 -9.70 -3.17
N CYS A 351 -27.37 -10.93 -3.14
CA CYS A 351 -28.79 -11.23 -3.01
C CYS A 351 -29.46 -10.81 -1.71
N GLN A 352 -28.67 -10.52 -0.67
CA GLN A 352 -29.14 -10.06 0.64
C GLN A 352 -28.80 -8.58 0.83
N TRP A 353 -27.55 -8.23 0.54
CA TRP A 353 -27.02 -6.90 0.71
C TRP A 353 -27.74 -5.86 -0.17
N SER A 354 -28.14 -6.23 -1.39
CA SER A 354 -28.77 -5.31 -2.35
C SER A 354 -30.17 -4.86 -1.96
N ILE A 355 -30.90 -5.63 -1.14
CA ILE A 355 -32.33 -5.44 -0.88
C ILE A 355 -32.62 -4.04 -0.32
N ASN A 356 -31.88 -3.64 0.72
CA ASN A 356 -32.04 -2.34 1.37
C ASN A 356 -30.88 -1.37 1.05
N LEU A 357 -30.13 -1.62 -0.03
CA LEU A 357 -28.93 -0.83 -0.32
C LEU A 357 -29.26 0.63 -0.64
N LYS A 358 -30.37 0.88 -1.35
CA LYS A 358 -30.83 2.24 -1.68
C LYS A 358 -31.05 3.07 -0.42
N ASP A 359 -31.77 2.52 0.54
CA ASP A 359 -32.06 3.18 1.81
C ASP A 359 -30.77 3.44 2.59
N ARG A 360 -29.89 2.44 2.70
CA ARG A 360 -28.60 2.61 3.40
C ARG A 360 -27.71 3.66 2.73
N MET A 361 -27.66 3.72 1.39
CA MET A 361 -26.90 4.74 0.69
C MET A 361 -27.48 6.14 0.90
N SER A 362 -28.80 6.31 0.93
CA SER A 362 -29.43 7.62 1.20
C SER A 362 -29.09 8.18 2.58
N VAL A 363 -28.81 7.32 3.56
CA VAL A 363 -28.34 7.73 4.90
C VAL A 363 -26.88 8.17 4.89
N ILE A 364 -26.04 7.58 4.02
CA ILE A 364 -24.64 7.97 3.87
C ILE A 364 -24.52 9.28 3.08
N ASP A 365 -25.24 9.36 1.98
CA ASP A 365 -25.20 10.46 1.03
C ASP A 365 -26.53 10.50 0.26
N GLU A 366 -27.38 11.46 0.65
CA GLU A 366 -28.69 11.68 0.04
C GLU A 366 -28.59 11.93 -1.46
N TYR A 367 -27.44 12.39 -1.97
CA TYR A 367 -27.17 12.71 -3.38
C TYR A 367 -26.27 11.67 -4.08
N PHE A 368 -26.15 10.47 -3.51
CA PHE A 368 -25.37 9.38 -4.11
C PHE A 368 -25.93 8.88 -5.45
N TRP A 369 -25.40 9.47 -6.51
CA TRP A 369 -25.86 9.43 -7.90
C TRP A 369 -26.45 8.09 -8.40
N ILE A 370 -25.96 6.93 -7.95
CA ILE A 370 -26.36 5.60 -8.44
C ILE A 370 -27.86 5.31 -8.27
N PHE A 371 -28.56 6.00 -7.35
CA PHE A 371 -29.98 5.79 -7.04
C PHE A 371 -30.88 7.00 -7.34
N HIS A 372 -30.35 8.04 -7.99
CA HIS A 372 -31.05 9.32 -8.23
C HIS A 372 -31.85 9.36 -9.51
N SER A 373 -31.62 8.42 -10.42
CA SER A 373 -32.26 8.41 -11.71
C SER A 373 -32.58 6.99 -12.14
N ASP A 374 -33.78 6.78 -12.68
CA ASP A 374 -34.19 5.53 -13.29
C ASP A 374 -33.39 5.21 -14.57
N GLU A 375 -32.61 6.17 -15.09
CA GLU A 375 -31.68 5.91 -16.20
C GLU A 375 -30.49 5.05 -15.79
N ILE A 376 -30.17 4.98 -14.49
CA ILE A 376 -29.01 4.25 -13.99
C ILE A 376 -29.39 2.81 -13.74
N LYS A 377 -28.78 1.91 -14.50
CA LYS A 377 -29.04 0.49 -14.43
C LYS A 377 -28.01 -0.18 -13.52
N VAL A 378 -28.47 -0.72 -12.39
CA VAL A 378 -27.63 -1.48 -11.46
C VAL A 378 -28.02 -2.95 -11.51
N MET A 379 -27.05 -3.81 -11.83
CA MET A 379 -27.17 -5.27 -11.74
C MET A 379 -26.41 -5.77 -10.53
N TYR A 380 -27.05 -6.63 -9.74
CA TYR A 380 -26.45 -7.32 -8.61
C TYR A 380 -26.29 -8.78 -8.96
N LEU A 381 -25.09 -9.31 -8.80
CA LEU A 381 -24.74 -10.68 -9.15
C LEU A 381 -23.89 -11.30 -8.05
N VAL A 382 -23.99 -12.62 -7.90
CA VAL A 382 -23.14 -13.40 -6.99
C VAL A 382 -22.00 -14.00 -7.82
N PRO A 383 -20.73 -13.90 -7.36
CA PRO A 383 -19.59 -14.52 -8.04
C PRO A 383 -19.82 -15.99 -8.35
N LYS A 384 -19.31 -16.47 -9.50
CA LYS A 384 -19.64 -17.81 -10.03
C LYS A 384 -19.25 -18.95 -9.09
N PHE A 385 -18.15 -18.83 -8.37
CA PHE A 385 -17.67 -19.83 -7.42
C PHE A 385 -18.57 -19.90 -6.17
N HIS A 386 -19.08 -18.75 -5.73
CA HIS A 386 -19.90 -18.63 -4.52
C HIS A 386 -21.38 -18.94 -4.80
N LEU A 387 -21.86 -18.72 -6.02
CA LEU A 387 -23.25 -18.92 -6.44
C LEU A 387 -23.86 -20.29 -6.03
N PRO A 388 -23.17 -21.45 -6.15
CA PRO A 388 -23.72 -22.75 -5.76
C PRO A 388 -24.10 -22.86 -4.28
N ALA A 389 -23.51 -22.04 -3.40
CA ALA A 389 -23.86 -21.98 -1.98
C ALA A 389 -25.19 -21.25 -1.71
N HIS A 390 -25.83 -20.68 -2.72
CA HIS A 390 -27.11 -19.99 -2.54
C HIS A 390 -28.31 -20.89 -2.84
N ILE A 391 -29.48 -20.48 -2.32
CA ILE A 391 -30.75 -21.13 -2.65
C ILE A 391 -31.05 -21.04 -4.15
N LEU A 392 -31.89 -21.93 -4.66
CA LEU A 392 -32.20 -22.04 -6.10
C LEU A 392 -32.64 -20.70 -6.72
N PHE A 393 -33.48 -19.93 -6.04
CA PHE A 393 -33.91 -18.60 -6.50
C PHE A 393 -32.72 -17.66 -6.74
N CYS A 394 -31.76 -17.62 -5.81
CA CYS A 394 -30.58 -16.78 -5.96
C CYS A 394 -29.66 -17.27 -7.08
N ARG A 395 -29.55 -18.60 -7.24
CA ARG A 395 -28.78 -19.26 -8.30
C ARG A 395 -29.31 -18.99 -9.70
N THR A 396 -30.54 -18.52 -9.85
CA THR A 396 -31.11 -18.13 -11.15
C THR A 396 -31.09 -16.62 -11.33
N VAL A 397 -31.53 -15.85 -10.34
CA VAL A 397 -31.68 -14.38 -10.46
C VAL A 397 -30.35 -13.63 -10.42
N TYR A 398 -29.38 -14.08 -9.62
CA TYR A 398 -28.10 -13.38 -9.41
C TYR A 398 -26.94 -14.01 -10.19
N ALA A 399 -27.22 -14.87 -11.17
CA ALA A 399 -26.20 -15.59 -11.91
C ALA A 399 -25.64 -14.77 -13.08
N PHE A 400 -24.31 -14.61 -13.14
CA PHE A 400 -23.63 -13.99 -14.28
C PHE A 400 -24.00 -14.63 -15.63
N ASN A 401 -24.19 -15.95 -15.67
CA ASN A 401 -24.47 -16.66 -16.92
C ASN A 401 -25.85 -16.33 -17.52
N TYR A 402 -26.78 -15.78 -16.74
CA TYR A 402 -28.11 -15.39 -17.20
C TYR A 402 -28.29 -13.88 -17.30
N ALA A 403 -27.26 -13.10 -16.95
CA ALA A 403 -27.32 -11.64 -16.95
C ALA A 403 -26.90 -11.05 -18.31
N PRO A 404 -27.78 -10.35 -19.04
CA PRO A 404 -27.41 -9.73 -20.31
C PRO A 404 -26.36 -8.63 -20.14
N GLY A 405 -25.43 -8.53 -21.11
CA GLY A 405 -24.44 -7.44 -21.15
C GLY A 405 -23.22 -7.62 -20.22
N VAL A 406 -23.08 -8.76 -19.52
CA VAL A 406 -21.94 -9.02 -18.61
C VAL A 406 -20.80 -9.82 -19.24
N GLY A 407 -21.01 -10.37 -20.44
CA GLY A 407 -20.04 -11.21 -21.15
C GLY A 407 -19.60 -12.43 -20.34
N ARG A 408 -18.33 -12.82 -20.46
CA ARG A 408 -17.74 -13.94 -19.69
C ARG A 408 -17.15 -13.53 -18.33
N THR A 409 -17.68 -12.49 -17.70
CA THR A 409 -17.22 -12.06 -16.36
C THR A 409 -17.57 -13.13 -15.30
N ASP A 410 -16.69 -13.37 -14.33
CA ASP A 410 -16.87 -14.36 -13.26
C ASP A 410 -17.23 -13.77 -11.88
N GLY A 411 -16.89 -12.51 -11.63
CA GLY A 411 -17.15 -11.85 -10.35
C GLY A 411 -16.06 -12.02 -9.30
N GLU A 412 -15.02 -12.81 -9.57
CA GLU A 412 -14.05 -13.37 -8.59
C GLU A 412 -12.77 -12.54 -8.40
N ALA A 413 -12.79 -11.27 -8.82
CA ALA A 413 -11.61 -10.42 -8.80
C ALA A 413 -10.97 -10.23 -7.40
N PRO A 414 -11.74 -9.98 -6.33
CA PRO A 414 -11.18 -9.78 -4.99
C PRO A 414 -10.39 -11.00 -4.51
N GLU A 415 -10.93 -12.21 -4.70
CA GLU A 415 -10.29 -13.47 -4.27
C GLU A 415 -8.93 -13.71 -4.94
N ARG A 416 -8.83 -13.44 -6.25
CA ARG A 416 -7.54 -13.45 -6.97
C ARG A 416 -6.58 -12.40 -6.43
N GLY A 417 -7.08 -11.22 -6.06
CA GLY A 417 -6.31 -10.16 -5.43
C GLY A 417 -5.78 -10.57 -4.05
N TRP A 418 -6.58 -11.29 -3.26
CA TRP A 418 -6.20 -11.78 -1.95
C TRP A 418 -5.07 -12.79 -1.98
N ALA A 419 -5.02 -13.67 -2.98
CA ALA A 419 -3.88 -14.59 -3.15
C ALA A 419 -2.53 -13.85 -3.19
N ASN A 420 -2.47 -12.67 -3.82
CA ASN A 420 -1.26 -11.84 -3.88
C ASN A 420 -0.94 -11.14 -2.54
N ILE A 421 -1.96 -10.66 -1.84
CA ILE A 421 -1.78 -9.77 -0.67
C ILE A 421 -1.71 -10.55 0.65
N ASN A 422 -2.31 -11.74 0.72
CA ASN A 422 -2.33 -12.59 1.92
C ASN A 422 -0.96 -12.87 2.55
N PRO A 423 0.15 -13.04 1.81
CA PRO A 423 1.46 -13.24 2.43
C PRO A 423 1.96 -12.04 3.25
N LEU A 424 1.32 -10.86 3.16
CA LEU A 424 1.58 -9.72 4.05
C LEU A 424 0.93 -9.84 5.43
N ALA A 425 0.02 -10.78 5.63
CA ALA A 425 -0.72 -10.91 6.89
C ALA A 425 0.19 -11.00 8.13
N PRO A 426 1.29 -11.79 8.16
CA PRO A 426 2.14 -11.87 9.35
C PRO A 426 2.80 -10.54 9.71
N SER A 427 3.24 -9.76 8.72
CA SER A 427 3.96 -8.50 8.96
C SER A 427 3.00 -7.36 9.28
N THR A 428 1.95 -7.21 8.48
CA THR A 428 0.92 -6.16 8.66
C THR A 428 0.14 -6.35 9.97
N ARG A 429 0.05 -7.58 10.49
CA ARG A 429 -0.62 -7.86 11.77
C ARG A 429 0.04 -7.19 12.96
N GLU A 430 1.36 -7.05 12.94
CA GLU A 430 2.16 -6.46 14.03
C GLU A 430 2.40 -4.95 13.83
N MET A 431 2.04 -4.39 12.68
CA MET A 431 2.20 -2.97 12.39
C MET A 431 1.19 -2.10 13.15
N GLY A 432 1.59 -0.86 13.46
CA GLY A 432 0.66 0.17 13.89
C GLY A 432 -0.35 0.55 12.79
N PRO A 433 -1.40 1.30 13.14
CA PRO A 433 -2.50 1.60 12.20
C PRO A 433 -2.06 2.41 10.98
N GLY A 434 -1.22 3.44 11.14
CA GLY A 434 -0.74 4.29 10.05
C GLY A 434 0.15 3.54 9.08
N THR A 435 1.23 2.97 9.59
CA THR A 435 2.20 2.20 8.81
C THR A 435 1.55 1.03 8.08
N ARG A 436 0.57 0.34 8.70
CA ARG A 436 -0.14 -0.76 8.05
C ARG A 436 -0.95 -0.29 6.85
N ARG A 437 -1.74 0.78 6.99
CA ARG A 437 -2.59 1.29 5.89
C ARG A 437 -1.72 1.77 4.73
N ASP A 438 -0.67 2.53 5.02
CA ASP A 438 0.26 2.98 3.98
C ASP A 438 0.97 1.78 3.30
N THR A 439 1.39 0.77 4.07
CA THR A 439 1.96 -0.47 3.50
C THR A 439 0.99 -1.14 2.54
N LEU A 440 -0.27 -1.31 2.94
CA LEU A 440 -1.31 -1.88 2.07
C LEU A 440 -1.51 -1.02 0.80
N ASP A 441 -1.62 0.31 0.94
CA ASP A 441 -1.71 1.23 -0.21
C ASP A 441 -0.58 1.03 -1.21
N TYR A 442 0.66 0.87 -0.73
CA TYR A 442 1.83 0.65 -1.59
C TYR A 442 1.76 -0.70 -2.33
N HIS A 443 1.35 -1.77 -1.65
CA HIS A 443 1.23 -3.09 -2.28
C HIS A 443 0.06 -3.19 -3.26
N PHE A 444 -1.08 -2.53 -2.97
CA PHE A 444 -2.16 -2.40 -3.94
C PHE A 444 -1.74 -1.55 -5.14
N GLY A 445 -0.94 -0.49 -4.89
CA GLY A 445 -0.33 0.34 -5.92
C GLY A 445 0.51 -0.45 -6.90
N ASP A 446 1.42 -1.28 -6.40
CA ASP A 446 2.23 -2.16 -7.22
C ASP A 446 1.39 -3.20 -7.97
N ALA A 447 0.46 -3.87 -7.28
CA ALA A 447 -0.42 -4.86 -7.91
C ALA A 447 -1.22 -4.27 -9.08
N ASN A 448 -1.79 -3.07 -8.89
CA ASN A 448 -2.48 -2.36 -9.96
C ASN A 448 -1.52 -1.96 -11.10
N TRP A 449 -0.33 -1.48 -10.79
CA TRP A 449 0.68 -1.14 -11.80
C TRP A 449 1.09 -2.36 -12.65
N GLN A 450 1.30 -3.52 -12.02
CA GLN A 450 1.58 -4.77 -12.74
C GLN A 450 0.41 -5.18 -13.64
N LYS A 451 -0.83 -4.97 -13.21
CA LYS A 451 -2.01 -5.20 -14.05
C LYS A 451 -2.04 -4.27 -15.25
N VAL A 452 -1.77 -2.97 -15.07
CA VAL A 452 -1.71 -1.98 -16.16
C VAL A 452 -0.65 -2.35 -17.19
N THR A 453 0.58 -2.61 -16.75
CA THR A 453 1.70 -2.92 -17.67
C THR A 453 1.49 -4.20 -18.46
N ARG A 454 0.75 -5.17 -17.91
CA ARG A 454 0.43 -6.45 -18.57
C ARG A 454 -0.93 -6.46 -19.27
N LEU A 455 -1.69 -5.36 -19.20
CA LEU A 455 -3.08 -5.32 -19.65
C LEU A 455 -3.22 -5.62 -21.14
N GLY A 456 -2.38 -5.04 -21.99
CA GLY A 456 -2.41 -5.27 -23.44
C GLY A 456 -2.25 -6.76 -23.78
N THR A 457 -1.25 -7.42 -23.19
CA THR A 457 -1.04 -8.86 -23.35
C THR A 457 -2.22 -9.67 -22.83
N ALA A 458 -2.80 -9.30 -21.69
CA ALA A 458 -3.96 -9.97 -21.12
C ALA A 458 -5.21 -9.84 -22.02
N LEU A 459 -5.47 -8.64 -22.55
CA LEU A 459 -6.60 -8.37 -23.45
C LEU A 459 -6.42 -9.09 -24.79
N HIS A 460 -5.23 -9.09 -25.38
CA HIS A 460 -4.95 -9.80 -26.62
C HIS A 460 -5.20 -11.31 -26.47
N ARG A 461 -4.77 -11.91 -25.36
CA ARG A 461 -5.06 -13.33 -25.06
C ARG A 461 -6.56 -13.58 -24.92
N LYS A 462 -7.29 -12.70 -24.22
CA LYS A 462 -8.76 -12.80 -24.09
C LYS A 462 -9.45 -12.68 -25.44
N LEU A 463 -9.00 -11.77 -26.31
CA LEU A 463 -9.53 -11.61 -27.67
C LEU A 463 -9.32 -12.87 -28.52
N LYS A 464 -8.13 -13.47 -28.49
CA LYS A 464 -7.87 -14.73 -29.20
C LYS A 464 -8.75 -15.86 -28.70
N ALA A 465 -8.92 -16.00 -27.39
CA ALA A 465 -9.80 -17.01 -26.81
C ALA A 465 -11.25 -16.80 -27.27
N ALA A 466 -11.74 -15.56 -27.22
CA ALA A 466 -13.09 -15.21 -27.65
C ALA A 466 -13.35 -15.39 -29.16
N ALA A 467 -12.32 -15.44 -30.00
CA ALA A 467 -12.45 -15.71 -31.43
C ALA A 467 -12.45 -17.21 -31.77
N ILE A 468 -12.11 -18.07 -30.80
CA ILE A 468 -12.11 -19.53 -30.92
C ILE A 468 -13.41 -20.13 -30.35
N ASP A 469 -13.98 -19.48 -29.32
CA ASP A 469 -15.34 -19.74 -28.83
C ASP A 469 -16.40 -19.32 -29.87
#